data_AF-A0A6P4XB61-F1
#
_entry.id   AF-A0A6P4XB61-F1
#
_cell.length_a   1.000
_cell.length_b   1.000
_cell.length_c   1.000
_cell.angle_alpha   90.00
_cell.angle_beta   90.00
_cell.angle_gamma   90.00
#
_symmetry.space_group_name_H-M   'P 1'
#
loop_
_entity.id
_entity.type
_entity.pdbx_description
1 polymer ?
#
loop_
_entity_poly.entity_id
_entity_poly.type
_entity_poly.pdbx_seq_one_letter_code
_entity_poly.pdbx_strand_id
1 'polypeptide(L)'
;MRDPVYDPFIRNTLRGVDPITVTLTIFGGRHLPKAGRGIASPFVEVEIIGAEYDNSKFKTETVNDNGLNPLWTKAECEFDVANPEIAFLRFVVQDEDMFGDPNFLGQATYPVKSLRRGFRSVPLNNGHNEEIEMASLLVYIDICNAREDDDEDIYNNIVTLRDKTQILFDKVNNIGRDHTSPEEQNKYMAELRHTEEELLKLNEQRRARRNKSRRGAIAGITNHRHMAARKTPSSASTSSLKSLRH
;
A
#
# COMPACT_ATOMS: atom_id res chain seq x y z
N MET A 1 23.17 -4.16 -5.13
CA MET A 1 23.59 -2.97 -5.92
C MET A 1 25.08 -2.96 -6.30
N ARG A 2 26.02 -3.31 -5.40
CA ARG A 2 27.45 -3.42 -5.74
C ARG A 2 27.88 -4.79 -6.25
N ASP A 3 26.91 -5.68 -6.45
CA ASP A 3 27.15 -7.00 -7.01
C ASP A 3 27.37 -6.85 -8.52
N PRO A 4 28.42 -7.45 -9.11
CA PRO A 4 28.73 -7.31 -10.54
C PRO A 4 27.64 -7.87 -11.47
N VAL A 5 26.73 -8.70 -10.96
CA VAL A 5 25.61 -9.27 -11.72
C VAL A 5 24.36 -8.37 -11.66
N TYR A 6 24.32 -7.39 -10.76
CA TYR A 6 23.15 -6.51 -10.57
C TYR A 6 22.91 -5.60 -11.78
N ASP A 7 21.69 -5.65 -12.32
CA ASP A 7 21.18 -4.76 -13.36
C ASP A 7 19.88 -4.08 -12.87
N PRO A 8 19.82 -2.74 -12.80
CA PRO A 8 18.64 -2.02 -12.31
C PRO A 8 17.40 -2.18 -13.20
N PHE A 9 17.54 -2.65 -14.45
CA PHE A 9 16.43 -2.87 -15.37
C PHE A 9 15.93 -4.33 -15.36
N ILE A 10 16.65 -5.26 -14.73
CA ILE A 10 16.33 -6.69 -14.76
C ILE A 10 16.11 -7.22 -13.34
N ARG A 11 14.83 -7.44 -12.97
CA ARG A 11 14.39 -7.98 -11.67
C ARG A 11 15.16 -9.25 -11.25
N ASN A 12 15.42 -10.16 -12.19
CA ASN A 12 16.04 -11.46 -11.91
C ASN A 12 17.54 -11.39 -11.52
N THR A 13 18.16 -10.20 -11.63
CA THR A 13 19.54 -9.99 -11.17
C THR A 13 19.62 -9.68 -9.67
N LEU A 14 18.47 -9.44 -9.01
CA LEU A 14 18.40 -9.23 -7.57
C LEU A 14 18.79 -10.52 -6.83
N ARG A 15 19.91 -10.46 -6.10
CA ARG A 15 20.41 -11.54 -5.24
C ARG A 15 20.37 -11.13 -3.78
N GLY A 16 19.86 -12.00 -2.92
CA GLY A 16 19.79 -11.78 -1.47
C GLY A 16 18.89 -10.60 -1.07
N VAL A 17 17.93 -10.23 -1.92
CA VAL A 17 16.94 -9.20 -1.62
C VAL A 17 15.59 -9.88 -1.52
N ASP A 18 14.98 -9.77 -0.34
CA ASP A 18 13.64 -10.28 -0.12
C ASP A 18 12.61 -9.26 -0.62
N PRO A 19 11.74 -9.65 -1.56
CA PRO A 19 10.65 -8.80 -1.97
C PRO A 19 9.67 -8.63 -0.81
N ILE A 20 9.01 -7.48 -0.75
CA ILE A 20 7.96 -7.23 0.24
C ILE A 20 6.67 -6.87 -0.45
N THR A 21 5.59 -6.99 0.30
CA THR A 21 4.33 -6.38 -0.07
C THR A 21 3.93 -5.33 0.95
N VAL A 22 3.62 -4.13 0.46
CA VAL A 22 3.09 -3.02 1.26
C VAL A 22 1.59 -2.94 1.05
N THR A 23 0.80 -3.24 2.08
CA THR A 23 -0.65 -2.97 2.09
C THR A 23 -0.89 -1.63 2.75
N LEU A 24 -1.57 -0.73 2.06
CA LEU A 24 -1.85 0.62 2.52
C LEU A 24 -3.36 0.86 2.53
N THR A 25 -3.87 1.38 3.65
CA THR A 25 -5.22 1.93 3.74
C THR A 25 -5.15 3.41 4.07
N ILE A 26 -5.77 4.26 3.27
CA ILE A 26 -5.84 5.71 3.47
C ILE A 26 -7.22 6.00 4.07
N PHE A 27 -7.27 6.52 5.30
CA PHE A 27 -8.54 6.77 5.99
C PHE A 27 -9.06 8.18 5.76
N GLY A 28 -8.18 9.16 5.86
CA GLY A 28 -8.57 10.56 5.83
C GLY A 28 -7.39 11.51 5.89
N GLY A 29 -7.70 12.78 5.70
CA GLY A 29 -6.75 13.89 5.78
C GLY A 29 -7.20 14.90 6.83
N ARG A 30 -6.32 15.84 7.16
CA ARG A 30 -6.70 17.03 7.93
C ARG A 30 -5.94 18.24 7.43
N HIS A 31 -6.55 19.42 7.54
CA HIS A 31 -5.95 20.73 7.26
C HIS A 31 -5.24 20.79 5.89
N LEU A 32 -5.86 20.22 4.85
CA LEU A 32 -5.28 20.26 3.51
C LEU A 32 -5.33 21.70 2.98
N PRO A 33 -4.23 22.22 2.42
CA PRO A 33 -4.18 23.60 1.96
C PRO A 33 -5.05 23.78 0.72
N LYS A 34 -5.53 25.01 0.50
CA LYS A 34 -6.13 25.45 -0.77
C LYS A 34 -5.53 26.80 -1.12
N ALA A 35 -4.75 26.87 -2.19
CA ALA A 35 -4.08 28.11 -2.62
C ALA A 35 -5.04 29.12 -3.28
N GLY A 36 -6.17 28.63 -3.81
CA GLY A 36 -7.17 29.43 -4.52
C GLY A 36 -8.42 29.75 -3.71
N ARG A 37 -9.45 30.26 -4.40
CA ARG A 37 -10.79 30.41 -3.83
C ARG A 37 -11.51 29.06 -3.80
N GLY A 38 -12.54 28.96 -2.95
CA GLY A 38 -13.37 27.77 -2.83
C GLY A 38 -12.85 26.78 -1.81
N ILE A 39 -13.47 25.60 -1.78
CA ILE A 39 -13.10 24.50 -0.89
C ILE A 39 -12.32 23.48 -1.73
N ALA A 40 -11.33 22.80 -1.14
CA ALA A 40 -10.63 21.74 -1.83
C ALA A 40 -11.54 20.52 -2.00
N SER A 41 -11.45 19.87 -3.16
CA SER A 41 -12.01 18.56 -3.44
C SER A 41 -10.88 17.53 -3.53
N PRO A 42 -10.35 17.03 -2.39
CA PRO A 42 -9.10 16.31 -2.39
C PRO A 42 -9.22 14.83 -2.81
N PHE A 43 -8.19 14.35 -3.49
CA PHE A 43 -7.87 12.93 -3.63
C PHE A 43 -6.38 12.70 -3.35
N VAL A 44 -6.01 11.45 -3.12
CA VAL A 44 -4.62 11.04 -2.85
C VAL A 44 -4.15 10.09 -3.94
N GLU A 45 -3.01 10.39 -4.53
CA GLU A 45 -2.22 9.46 -5.31
C GLU A 45 -1.11 8.88 -4.45
N VAL A 46 -0.94 7.57 -4.53
CA VAL A 46 0.15 6.86 -3.89
C VAL A 46 0.91 6.08 -4.95
N GLU A 47 2.22 6.20 -4.95
CA GLU A 47 3.06 5.46 -5.88
C GLU A 47 4.32 4.91 -5.23
N ILE A 48 4.77 3.78 -5.77
CA ILE A 48 6.12 3.28 -5.57
C ILE A 48 7.02 3.89 -6.65
N ILE A 49 8.10 4.52 -6.20
CA ILE A 49 9.16 5.06 -7.06
C ILE A 49 10.41 4.24 -6.80
N GLY A 50 10.94 3.58 -7.82
CA GLY A 50 12.14 2.77 -7.70
C GLY A 50 12.65 2.32 -9.06
N ALA A 51 13.02 1.04 -9.17
CA ALA A 51 13.24 0.41 -10.46
C ALA A 51 11.92 0.30 -11.24
N GLU A 52 11.98 0.24 -12.57
CA GLU A 52 10.78 0.20 -13.43
C GLU A 52 9.86 -0.98 -13.10
N TYR A 53 10.44 -2.13 -12.73
CA TYR A 53 9.69 -3.33 -12.34
C TYR A 53 8.97 -3.23 -10.97
N ASP A 54 9.25 -2.19 -10.19
CA ASP A 54 8.59 -1.90 -8.90
C ASP A 54 7.57 -0.75 -9.00
N ASN A 55 7.57 0.00 -10.11
CA ASN A 55 6.70 1.16 -10.26
C ASN A 55 5.24 0.74 -10.30
N SER A 56 4.44 1.34 -9.41
CA SER A 56 3.02 1.09 -9.30
C SER A 56 2.34 2.31 -8.70
N LYS A 57 1.09 2.57 -9.09
CA LYS A 57 0.33 3.75 -8.67
C LYS A 57 -1.08 3.37 -8.27
N PHE A 58 -1.62 4.13 -7.33
CA PHE A 58 -2.99 4.05 -6.86
C PHE A 58 -3.54 5.47 -6.67
N LYS A 59 -4.79 5.70 -7.07
CA LYS A 59 -5.50 6.96 -6.86
C LYS A 59 -6.80 6.68 -6.09
N THR A 60 -7.08 7.47 -5.06
CA THR A 60 -8.37 7.42 -4.35
C THR A 60 -9.47 8.10 -5.16
N GLU A 61 -10.73 7.84 -4.78
CA GLU A 61 -11.83 8.73 -5.19
C GLU A 61 -11.62 10.16 -4.65
N THR A 62 -12.20 11.13 -5.34
CA THR A 62 -12.26 12.54 -4.91
C THR A 62 -13.32 12.69 -3.82
N VAL A 63 -12.97 13.40 -2.75
CA VAL A 63 -13.95 13.86 -1.75
C VAL A 63 -14.30 15.30 -2.09
N ASN A 64 -15.55 15.57 -2.47
CA ASN A 64 -15.98 16.90 -2.90
C ASN A 64 -16.04 17.88 -1.73
N ASP A 65 -15.54 19.10 -1.95
CA ASP A 65 -15.72 20.27 -1.07
C ASP A 65 -15.39 20.00 0.41
N ASN A 66 -14.33 19.23 0.68
CA ASN A 66 -13.84 19.01 2.04
C ASN A 66 -12.30 18.90 2.11
N GLY A 67 -11.63 20.04 2.27
CA GLY A 67 -10.19 20.10 2.58
C GLY A 67 -9.85 19.99 4.08
N LEU A 68 -10.82 20.17 4.97
CA LEU A 68 -10.55 20.26 6.41
C LEU A 68 -10.35 18.88 7.05
N ASN A 69 -11.21 17.91 6.71
CA ASN A 69 -11.21 16.56 7.28
C ASN A 69 -11.80 15.49 6.33
N PRO A 70 -11.31 15.35 5.08
CA PRO A 70 -11.81 14.36 4.14
C PRO A 70 -11.64 12.93 4.68
N LEU A 71 -12.58 12.05 4.33
CA LEU A 71 -12.55 10.62 4.64
C LEU A 71 -12.67 9.80 3.37
N TRP A 72 -11.74 8.87 3.14
CA TRP A 72 -11.75 7.95 2.01
C TRP A 72 -12.13 6.55 2.50
N THR A 73 -13.39 6.15 2.29
CA THR A 73 -13.94 4.93 2.91
C THR A 73 -13.53 3.62 2.22
N LYS A 74 -13.04 3.69 0.97
CA LYS A 74 -12.65 2.52 0.15
C LYS A 74 -11.25 2.68 -0.48
N ALA A 75 -10.32 3.28 0.25
CA ALA A 75 -8.96 3.52 -0.24
C ALA A 75 -7.96 2.50 0.33
N GLU A 76 -7.99 1.26 -0.17
CA GLU A 76 -7.01 0.23 0.15
C GLU A 76 -6.29 -0.24 -1.11
N CYS A 77 -4.96 -0.28 -1.06
CA CYS A 77 -4.10 -0.72 -2.14
C CYS A 77 -2.96 -1.61 -1.64
N GLU A 78 -2.37 -2.37 -2.57
CA GLU A 78 -1.31 -3.32 -2.30
C GLU A 78 -0.21 -3.15 -3.34
N PHE A 79 1.03 -2.97 -2.88
CA PHE A 79 2.20 -2.78 -3.74
C PHE A 79 3.21 -3.88 -3.49
N ASP A 80 3.56 -4.64 -4.53
CA ASP A 80 4.67 -5.58 -4.47
C ASP A 80 5.96 -4.87 -4.88
N VAL A 81 6.95 -4.90 -4.00
CA VAL A 81 8.24 -4.23 -4.18
C VAL A 81 9.33 -5.30 -4.17
N ALA A 82 9.94 -5.56 -5.32
CA ALA A 82 11.01 -6.53 -5.48
C ALA A 82 12.34 -6.04 -4.95
N ASN A 83 12.65 -4.74 -5.05
CA ASN A 83 13.85 -4.15 -4.49
C ASN A 83 13.55 -3.05 -3.48
N PRO A 84 13.19 -3.42 -2.23
CA PRO A 84 12.82 -2.43 -1.21
C PRO A 84 13.97 -1.49 -0.83
N GLU A 85 15.22 -1.88 -1.08
CA GLU A 85 16.42 -1.11 -0.74
C GLU A 85 16.55 0.20 -1.53
N ILE A 86 15.87 0.32 -2.68
CA ILE A 86 15.90 1.52 -3.53
C ILE A 86 14.52 2.11 -3.81
N ALA A 87 13.48 1.53 -3.22
CA ALA A 87 12.11 1.95 -3.45
C ALA A 87 11.67 3.01 -2.44
N PHE A 88 10.84 3.95 -2.90
CA PHE A 88 10.21 5.00 -2.12
C PHE A 88 8.69 4.90 -2.27
N LEU A 89 7.97 5.11 -1.17
CA LEU A 89 6.53 5.31 -1.16
C LEU A 89 6.26 6.82 -1.15
N ARG A 90 5.63 7.32 -2.22
CA ARG A 90 5.23 8.72 -2.33
C ARG A 90 3.73 8.87 -2.23
N PHE A 91 3.29 9.80 -1.39
CA PHE A 91 1.93 10.30 -1.30
C PHE A 91 1.88 11.67 -1.97
N VAL A 92 0.91 11.90 -2.84
CA VAL A 92 0.61 13.20 -3.42
C VAL A 92 -0.87 13.48 -3.18
N VAL A 93 -1.17 14.58 -2.52
CA VAL A 93 -2.54 15.04 -2.31
C VAL A 93 -2.82 16.13 -3.34
N GLN A 94 -3.92 15.97 -4.07
CA GLN A 94 -4.34 16.88 -5.12
C GLN A 94 -5.79 17.29 -4.92
N ASP A 95 -6.15 18.43 -5.46
CA ASP A 95 -7.48 19.02 -5.51
C ASP A 95 -7.98 18.92 -6.94
N GLU A 96 -9.14 18.28 -7.13
CA GLU A 96 -9.80 18.20 -8.42
C GLU A 96 -10.65 19.47 -8.62
N ASP A 97 -10.31 20.27 -9.63
CA ASP A 97 -11.08 21.49 -9.91
C ASP A 97 -12.36 21.22 -10.73
N MET A 98 -13.08 22.29 -11.06
CA MET A 98 -14.35 22.21 -11.80
C MET A 98 -14.22 21.62 -13.22
N PHE A 99 -13.02 21.59 -13.79
CA PHE A 99 -12.73 21.00 -15.09
C PHE A 99 -12.22 19.56 -14.97
N GLY A 100 -12.02 19.08 -13.74
CA GLY A 100 -11.43 17.77 -13.45
C GLY A 100 -9.90 17.77 -13.46
N ASP A 101 -9.26 18.93 -13.53
CA ASP A 101 -7.81 19.03 -13.57
C ASP A 101 -7.22 18.89 -12.15
N PRO A 102 -6.13 18.10 -12.00
CA PRO A 102 -5.50 17.89 -10.72
C PRO A 102 -4.61 19.07 -10.32
N ASN A 103 -4.86 19.64 -9.14
CA ASN A 103 -4.06 20.73 -8.58
C ASN A 103 -3.32 20.27 -7.31
N PHE A 104 -1.99 20.44 -7.29
CA PHE A 104 -1.17 19.98 -6.16
C PHE A 104 -1.53 20.68 -4.84
N LEU A 105 -1.74 19.89 -3.78
CA LEU A 105 -1.95 20.38 -2.41
C LEU A 105 -0.77 20.08 -1.48
N GLY A 106 -0.16 18.90 -1.59
CA GLY A 106 0.95 18.51 -0.74
C GLY A 106 1.47 17.12 -1.08
N GLN A 107 2.63 16.77 -0.54
CA GLN A 107 3.23 15.44 -0.73
C GLN A 107 3.99 14.97 0.50
N ALA A 108 4.25 13.67 0.54
CA ALA A 108 5.23 13.10 1.46
C ALA A 108 5.89 11.88 0.80
N THR A 109 7.21 11.76 0.93
CA THR A 109 7.97 10.67 0.31
C THR A 109 8.85 9.99 1.35
N TYR A 110 8.77 8.66 1.44
CA TYR A 110 9.52 7.88 2.43
C TYR A 110 10.22 6.70 1.76
N PRO A 111 11.48 6.37 2.13
CA PRO A 111 12.09 5.10 1.76
C PRO A 111 11.24 3.94 2.29
N VAL A 112 10.99 2.93 1.45
CA VAL A 112 10.12 1.80 1.79
C VAL A 112 10.65 1.04 3.02
N LYS A 113 11.97 0.88 3.16
CA LYS A 113 12.61 0.26 4.33
C LYS A 113 12.42 1.02 5.64
N SER A 114 12.10 2.30 5.58
CA SER A 114 11.90 3.15 6.77
C SER A 114 10.45 3.14 7.28
N LEU A 115 9.53 2.53 6.54
CA LEU A 115 8.12 2.47 6.90
C LEU A 115 7.90 1.60 8.14
N ARG A 116 6.94 2.00 8.97
CA ARG A 116 6.55 1.27 10.18
C ARG A 116 5.08 0.86 10.09
N ARG A 117 4.81 -0.42 10.35
CA ARG A 117 3.45 -1.01 10.34
C ARG A 117 2.50 -0.33 11.35
N GLY A 118 1.19 -0.48 11.14
CA GLY A 118 0.12 0.04 11.98
C GLY A 118 -0.44 1.39 11.51
N PHE A 119 -1.24 2.03 12.37
CA PHE A 119 -1.75 3.38 12.11
C PHE A 119 -0.62 4.41 12.19
N ARG A 120 -0.52 5.26 11.16
CA ARG A 120 0.50 6.31 11.04
C ARG A 120 -0.13 7.61 10.58
N SER A 121 0.37 8.70 11.16
CA SER A 121 0.16 10.03 10.58
C SER A 121 1.26 10.27 9.56
N VAL A 122 0.88 10.81 8.41
CA VAL A 122 1.79 11.20 7.33
C VAL A 122 1.73 12.71 7.20
N PRO A 123 2.66 13.47 7.82
CA PRO A 123 2.77 14.91 7.62
C PRO A 123 3.03 15.22 6.14
N LEU A 124 2.43 16.30 5.66
CA LEU A 124 2.54 16.73 4.27
C LEU A 124 3.48 17.94 4.14
N ASN A 125 4.24 17.95 3.06
CA ASN A 125 5.12 19.02 2.65
C ASN A 125 4.62 19.68 1.36
N ASN A 126 5.01 20.91 1.13
CA ASN A 126 4.74 21.65 -0.10
C ASN A 126 5.68 21.19 -1.24
N GLY A 127 5.58 21.85 -2.41
CA GLY A 127 6.43 21.57 -3.58
C GLY A 127 7.92 21.83 -3.37
N HIS A 128 8.31 22.54 -2.30
CA HIS A 128 9.69 22.82 -1.91
C HIS A 128 10.21 21.89 -0.80
N ASN A 129 9.44 20.85 -0.43
CA ASN A 129 9.71 19.98 0.72
C ASN A 129 9.68 20.69 2.09
N GLU A 130 8.99 21.82 2.20
CA GLU A 130 8.77 22.50 3.48
C GLU A 130 7.47 21.98 4.11
N GLU A 131 7.45 21.81 5.43
CA GLU A 131 6.30 21.31 6.17
C GLU A 131 5.08 22.24 5.99
N ILE A 132 3.92 21.65 5.68
CA ILE A 132 2.66 22.36 5.69
C ILE A 132 2.06 22.21 7.08
N GLU A 133 1.89 23.33 7.78
CA GLU A 133 1.41 23.34 9.15
C GLU A 133 0.10 22.54 9.31
N MET A 134 0.12 21.57 10.23
CA MET A 134 -1.01 20.69 10.60
C MET A 134 -1.51 19.72 9.51
N ALA A 135 -1.10 19.87 8.25
CA ALA A 135 -1.57 19.05 7.15
C ALA A 135 -1.01 17.63 7.25
N SER A 136 -1.89 16.63 7.33
CA SER A 136 -1.45 15.23 7.40
C SER A 136 -2.53 14.25 6.95
N LEU A 137 -2.10 13.08 6.46
CA LEU A 137 -2.97 11.93 6.23
C LEU A 137 -2.96 10.98 7.44
N LEU A 138 -4.07 10.27 7.64
CA LEU A 138 -4.15 9.09 8.50
C LEU A 138 -4.15 7.84 7.63
N VAL A 139 -3.18 6.97 7.84
CA VAL A 139 -3.03 5.72 7.08
C VAL A 139 -2.85 4.53 8.01
N TYR A 140 -3.17 3.33 7.53
CA TYR A 140 -2.70 2.07 8.11
C TYR A 140 -1.74 1.42 7.11
N ILE A 141 -0.57 1.03 7.60
CA ILE A 141 0.46 0.38 6.80
C ILE A 141 0.65 -1.05 7.31
N ASP A 142 0.61 -2.02 6.41
CA ASP A 142 1.08 -3.37 6.67
C ASP A 142 2.22 -3.72 5.73
N ILE A 143 3.17 -4.49 6.23
CA ILE A 143 4.34 -4.92 5.47
C ILE A 143 4.62 -6.37 5.84
N CYS A 144 4.71 -7.23 4.83
CA CYS A 144 5.12 -8.62 4.96
C CYS A 144 6.13 -8.97 3.88
N ASN A 145 6.90 -10.03 4.11
CA ASN A 145 7.73 -10.59 3.04
C ASN A 145 6.79 -11.18 1.97
N ALA A 146 7.02 -10.85 0.71
CA ALA A 146 6.16 -11.25 -0.38
C ALA A 146 6.25 -12.75 -0.69
N ARG A 147 7.36 -13.40 -0.27
CA ARG A 147 7.70 -14.81 -0.43
C ARG A 147 7.65 -15.60 0.90
N GLU A 148 6.87 -15.18 1.90
CA GLU A 148 6.63 -16.07 3.05
C GLU A 148 6.09 -17.43 2.56
N ASP A 149 6.57 -18.54 3.13
CA ASP A 149 6.54 -19.90 2.57
C ASP A 149 5.18 -20.35 1.97
N ASP A 150 4.04 -19.92 2.54
CA ASP A 150 2.69 -20.29 2.06
C ASP A 150 2.21 -19.50 0.81
N ASP A 151 2.87 -18.39 0.49
CA ASP A 151 2.49 -17.43 -0.56
C ASP A 151 3.55 -17.31 -1.68
N GLU A 152 4.70 -17.99 -1.59
CA GLU A 152 5.80 -17.87 -2.56
C GLU A 152 5.37 -18.25 -4.00
N ASP A 153 4.71 -19.40 -4.18
CA ASP A 153 4.21 -19.84 -5.48
C ASP A 153 3.22 -18.83 -6.08
N ILE A 154 2.32 -18.30 -5.25
CA ILE A 154 1.33 -17.30 -5.69
C ILE A 154 2.03 -16.02 -6.11
N TYR A 155 3.00 -15.55 -5.33
CA TYR A 155 3.77 -14.36 -5.66
C TYR A 155 4.52 -14.53 -6.99
N ASN A 156 5.25 -15.63 -7.17
CA ASN A 156 6.00 -15.90 -8.39
C ASN A 156 5.09 -15.99 -9.63
N ASN A 157 3.91 -16.60 -9.48
CA ASN A 157 2.90 -16.64 -10.56
C ASN A 157 2.34 -15.25 -10.88
N ILE A 158 2.03 -14.42 -9.88
CA ILE A 158 1.58 -13.04 -10.07
C ILE A 158 2.64 -12.21 -10.79
N VAL A 159 3.91 -12.33 -10.40
CA VAL A 159 5.03 -11.64 -11.06
C VAL A 159 5.12 -12.07 -12.53
N THR A 160 5.10 -13.37 -12.81
CA THR A 160 5.16 -13.91 -14.17
C THR A 160 4.00 -13.41 -15.03
N LEU A 161 2.79 -13.39 -14.49
CA LEU A 161 1.61 -12.88 -15.20
C LEU A 161 1.69 -11.38 -15.45
N ARG A 162 2.17 -10.58 -14.50
CA ARG A 162 2.39 -9.13 -14.70
C ARG A 162 3.39 -8.86 -15.83
N ASP A 163 4.52 -9.56 -15.82
CA ASP A 163 5.54 -9.43 -16.88
C ASP A 163 4.95 -9.83 -18.24
N LYS A 164 4.17 -10.93 -18.30
CA LYS A 164 3.47 -11.37 -19.51
C LYS A 164 2.43 -10.35 -19.99
N THR A 165 1.64 -9.77 -19.09
CA THR A 165 0.66 -8.71 -19.40
C THR A 165 1.35 -7.50 -20.01
N GLN A 166 2.47 -7.05 -19.45
CA GLN A 166 3.22 -5.91 -19.98
C GLN A 166 3.73 -6.19 -21.41
N ILE A 167 4.33 -7.36 -21.63
CA ILE A 167 4.81 -7.77 -22.97
C ILE A 167 3.66 -7.81 -23.98
N LEU A 168 2.51 -8.37 -23.60
CA LEU A 168 1.35 -8.44 -24.49
C LEU A 168 0.76 -7.06 -24.77
N PHE A 169 0.71 -6.18 -23.77
CA PHE A 169 0.27 -4.80 -23.92
C PHE A 169 1.17 -4.02 -24.89
N ASP A 170 2.49 -4.16 -24.78
CA ASP A 170 3.44 -3.52 -25.69
C ASP A 170 3.30 -4.05 -27.12
N LYS A 171 3.06 -5.35 -27.30
CA LYS A 171 2.76 -5.93 -28.61
C LYS A 171 1.48 -5.36 -29.20
N VAL A 172 0.44 -5.17 -28.39
CA VAL A 172 -0.85 -4.58 -28.82
C VAL A 172 -0.69 -3.11 -29.21
N ASN A 173 0.12 -2.34 -28.49
CA ASN A 173 0.31 -0.91 -28.82
C ASN A 173 1.21 -0.68 -30.04
N ASN A 174 2.12 -1.62 -30.35
CA ASN A 174 3.04 -1.52 -31.48
C ASN A 174 2.48 -2.09 -32.80
N ILE A 175 1.20 -2.49 -32.84
CA ILE A 175 0.52 -3.13 -33.99
C ILE A 175 0.69 -2.37 -35.31
N GLY A 176 0.78 -1.03 -35.29
CA GLY A 176 0.91 -0.22 -36.50
C GLY A 176 2.30 -0.21 -37.16
N ARG A 177 3.33 -0.77 -36.52
CA ARG A 177 4.72 -0.72 -37.01
C ARG A 177 5.19 -2.00 -37.69
N ASP A 178 4.61 -3.15 -37.35
CA ASP A 178 5.19 -4.46 -37.68
C ASP A 178 4.41 -5.27 -38.76
N HIS A 179 3.48 -4.65 -39.51
CA HIS A 179 2.63 -5.37 -40.48
C HIS A 179 1.89 -6.59 -39.87
N THR A 180 1.53 -6.51 -38.60
CA THR A 180 0.84 -7.59 -37.87
C THR A 180 -0.54 -7.84 -38.49
N SER A 181 -0.90 -9.11 -38.73
CA SER A 181 -2.21 -9.44 -39.30
C SER A 181 -3.36 -9.16 -38.31
N PRO A 182 -4.58 -8.86 -38.78
CA PRO A 182 -5.75 -8.70 -37.90
C PRO A 182 -6.04 -9.94 -37.03
N GLU A 183 -5.71 -11.14 -37.51
CA GLU A 183 -5.88 -12.39 -36.76
C GLU A 183 -4.89 -12.48 -35.58
N GLU A 184 -3.63 -12.13 -35.80
CA GLU A 184 -2.61 -12.07 -34.75
C GLU A 184 -2.91 -10.98 -33.73
N GLN A 185 -3.43 -9.83 -34.17
CA GLN A 185 -3.93 -8.78 -33.29
C GLN A 185 -5.05 -9.29 -32.37
N ASN A 186 -6.05 -9.96 -32.93
CA ASN A 186 -7.14 -10.54 -32.15
C ASN A 186 -6.63 -11.59 -31.16
N LYS A 187 -5.62 -12.37 -31.56
CA LYS A 187 -4.97 -13.35 -30.68
C LYS A 187 -4.26 -12.67 -29.50
N TYR A 188 -3.44 -11.64 -29.73
CA TYR A 188 -2.76 -10.92 -28.64
C TYR A 188 -3.74 -10.22 -27.70
N MET A 189 -4.79 -9.61 -28.24
CA MET A 189 -5.87 -9.02 -27.43
C MET A 189 -6.60 -10.05 -26.55
N ALA A 190 -6.93 -11.21 -27.12
CA ALA A 190 -7.57 -12.29 -26.37
C ALA A 190 -6.65 -12.87 -25.29
N GLU A 191 -5.37 -13.05 -25.60
CA GLU A 191 -4.38 -13.54 -24.64
C GLU A 191 -4.09 -12.53 -23.53
N LEU A 192 -4.02 -11.23 -23.86
CA LEU A 192 -3.87 -10.15 -22.89
C LEU A 192 -5.04 -10.17 -21.89
N ARG A 193 -6.27 -10.18 -22.40
CA ARG A 193 -7.48 -10.25 -21.56
C ARG A 193 -7.49 -11.50 -20.67
N HIS A 194 -7.13 -12.65 -21.22
CA HIS A 194 -7.07 -13.89 -20.43
C HIS A 194 -6.03 -13.81 -19.31
N THR A 195 -4.84 -13.28 -19.63
CA THR A 195 -3.74 -13.11 -18.67
C THR A 195 -4.13 -12.11 -17.57
N GLU A 196 -4.81 -11.02 -17.91
CA GLU A 196 -5.34 -10.04 -16.96
C GLU A 196 -6.41 -10.65 -16.02
N GLU A 197 -7.34 -11.44 -16.56
CA GLU A 197 -8.37 -12.14 -15.78
C GLU A 197 -7.74 -13.15 -14.80
N GLU A 198 -6.71 -13.89 -15.23
CA GLU A 198 -5.95 -14.81 -14.37
C GLU A 198 -5.18 -14.07 -13.27
N LEU A 199 -4.50 -12.98 -13.65
CA LEU A 199 -3.78 -12.12 -12.72
C LEU A 199 -4.73 -11.54 -11.67
N LEU A 200 -5.91 -11.08 -12.06
CA LEU A 200 -6.91 -10.56 -11.13
C LEU A 200 -7.33 -11.64 -10.11
N LYS A 201 -7.66 -12.85 -10.59
CA LYS A 201 -8.03 -13.98 -9.72
C LYS A 201 -6.95 -14.32 -8.70
N LEU A 202 -5.69 -14.36 -9.13
CA LEU A 202 -4.56 -14.67 -8.23
C LEU A 202 -4.32 -13.56 -7.20
N ASN A 203 -4.44 -12.29 -7.60
CA ASN A 203 -4.36 -11.17 -6.65
C ASN A 203 -5.48 -11.24 -5.61
N GLU A 204 -6.72 -11.54 -6.03
CA GLU A 204 -7.85 -11.73 -5.11
C GLU A 204 -7.64 -12.91 -4.16
N GLN A 205 -7.14 -14.04 -4.68
CA GLN A 205 -6.81 -15.22 -3.88
C GLN A 205 -5.75 -14.89 -2.82
N ARG A 206 -4.68 -14.20 -3.21
CA ARG A 206 -3.61 -13.76 -2.30
C ARG A 206 -4.14 -12.82 -1.23
N ARG A 207 -4.93 -11.82 -1.62
CA ARG A 207 -5.56 -10.86 -0.69
C ARG A 207 -6.49 -11.55 0.29
N ALA A 208 -7.27 -12.54 -0.16
CA ALA A 208 -8.15 -13.33 0.70
C ALA A 208 -7.36 -14.16 1.73
N ARG A 209 -6.27 -14.82 1.31
CA ARG A 209 -5.36 -15.56 2.22
C ARG A 209 -4.77 -14.64 3.30
N ARG A 210 -4.27 -13.48 2.88
CA ARG A 210 -3.68 -12.48 3.79
C ARG A 210 -4.69 -11.90 4.76
N ASN A 211 -5.90 -11.57 4.29
CA ASN A 211 -6.97 -11.11 5.16
C ASN A 211 -7.38 -12.16 6.20
N LYS A 212 -7.39 -13.45 5.83
CA LYS A 212 -7.63 -14.56 6.76
C LYS A 212 -6.51 -14.66 7.81
N SER A 213 -5.26 -14.56 7.39
CA SER A 213 -4.09 -14.56 8.31
C SER A 213 -4.14 -13.38 9.29
N ARG A 214 -4.40 -12.15 8.79
CA ARG A 214 -4.56 -10.94 9.62
C ARG A 214 -5.68 -11.08 10.65
N ARG A 215 -6.84 -11.63 10.26
CA ARG A 215 -7.95 -11.89 11.19
C ARG A 215 -7.58 -12.92 12.26
N GLY A 216 -6.86 -13.99 11.88
CA GLY A 216 -6.36 -15.00 12.81
C GLY A 216 -5.38 -14.43 13.84
N ALA A 217 -4.44 -13.59 13.39
CA ALA A 217 -3.49 -12.91 14.27
C ALA A 217 -4.17 -11.97 15.28
N ILE A 218 -5.16 -11.18 14.83
CA ILE A 218 -5.94 -10.30 15.73
C ILE A 218 -6.71 -11.13 16.76
N ALA A 219 -7.37 -12.22 16.36
CA ALA A 219 -8.09 -13.10 17.28
C ALA A 219 -7.17 -13.73 18.35
N GLY A 220 -5.95 -14.11 17.98
CA GLY A 220 -4.94 -14.63 18.92
C GLY A 220 -4.50 -13.60 19.97
N ILE A 221 -4.36 -12.33 19.58
CA ILE A 221 -4.00 -11.23 20.49
C ILE A 221 -5.12 -10.98 21.53
N THR A 222 -6.38 -11.02 21.10
CA THR A 222 -7.53 -10.80 21.99
C THR A 222 -7.65 -11.91 23.06
N ASN A 223 -7.36 -13.16 22.68
CA ASN A 223 -7.39 -14.30 23.61
C ASN A 223 -6.26 -14.24 24.66
N HIS A 224 -5.06 -13.78 24.30
CA HIS A 224 -3.97 -13.61 25.26
C HIS A 224 -4.26 -12.52 26.31
N ARG A 225 -4.94 -11.42 25.93
CA ARG A 225 -5.38 -10.39 26.90
C ARG A 225 -6.41 -10.92 27.90
N HIS A 226 -7.34 -11.77 27.48
CA HIS A 226 -8.33 -12.36 28.39
C HIS A 226 -7.72 -13.36 29.38
N MET A 227 -6.66 -14.08 29.00
CA MET A 227 -5.96 -14.99 29.92
C MET A 227 -5.05 -14.25 30.91
N ALA A 228 -4.43 -13.14 30.52
CA ALA A 228 -3.58 -12.34 31.42
C ALA A 228 -4.39 -11.64 32.54
N ALA A 229 -5.64 -11.26 32.28
CA ALA A 229 -6.52 -10.64 33.28
C ALA A 229 -7.09 -11.60 34.34
N ARG A 230 -6.92 -12.92 34.18
CA ARG A 230 -7.41 -13.95 35.14
C ARG A 230 -6.37 -14.41 36.17
N LYS A 231 -5.15 -13.86 36.17
CA LYS A 231 -4.06 -14.25 37.09
C LYS A 231 -3.69 -13.16 38.11
N THR A 232 -4.66 -12.48 38.70
CA THR A 232 -4.46 -11.79 39.98
C THR A 232 -5.07 -12.64 41.10
N PRO A 233 -4.28 -13.20 42.04
CA PRO A 233 -4.85 -13.90 43.20
C PRO A 233 -5.39 -12.85 44.18
N SER A 234 -6.70 -12.90 44.47
CA SER A 234 -7.28 -12.18 45.61
C SER A 234 -6.92 -12.93 46.90
N SER A 235 -5.86 -12.52 47.59
CA SER A 235 -5.65 -12.94 48.98
C SER A 235 -6.47 -12.02 49.89
N ALA A 236 -7.66 -12.47 50.27
CA ALA A 236 -8.34 -11.99 51.46
C ALA A 236 -7.58 -12.45 52.70
N SER A 237 -7.25 -11.54 53.61
CA SER A 237 -6.94 -11.89 55.00
C SER A 237 -7.69 -10.93 55.93
N THR A 238 -8.72 -11.48 56.57
CA THR A 238 -9.46 -10.94 57.70
C THR A 238 -8.74 -11.36 58.99
N SER A 239 -8.33 -10.40 59.83
CA SER A 239 -8.16 -10.61 61.28
C SER A 239 -8.24 -9.23 61.96
N SER A 240 -9.37 -8.91 62.61
CA SER A 240 -9.71 -9.12 64.02
C SER A 240 -9.22 -7.98 64.93
N LEU A 241 -10.20 -7.17 65.36
CA LEU A 241 -10.15 -6.23 66.48
C LEU A 241 -9.73 -6.93 67.79
N LYS A 242 -8.76 -6.36 68.53
CA LYS A 242 -8.77 -6.37 70.00
C LYS A 242 -8.25 -5.06 70.59
N SER A 243 -9.13 -4.47 71.39
CA SER A 243 -8.89 -3.49 72.47
C SER A 243 -7.76 -3.93 73.43
N LEU A 244 -6.95 -2.99 73.93
CA LEU A 244 -6.89 -2.67 75.37
C LEU A 244 -5.97 -1.45 75.68
N ARG A 245 -6.40 -0.75 76.73
CA ARG A 245 -5.82 0.43 77.42
C ARG A 245 -4.33 0.33 77.78
N HIS A 246 -3.63 1.46 77.74
CA HIS A 246 -3.16 2.16 78.95
C HIS A 246 -2.91 3.64 78.67
#